data_AF-A0A0R3TET3-F1
#
_entry.id   AF-A0A0R3TET3-F1
#
_cell.length_a   1.000
_cell.length_b   1.000
_cell.length_c   1.000
_cell.angle_alpha   90.00
_cell.angle_beta   90.00
_cell.angle_gamma   90.00
#
_symmetry.space_group_name_H-M   'P 1'
#
loop_
_entity.id
_entity.type
_entity.pdbx_description
1 polymer ?
#
loop_
_entity_poly.entity_id
_entity_poly.type
_entity_poly.pdbx_seq_one_letter_code
_entity_poly.pdbx_strand_id
1 'polypeptide(L)'
;MEKLHLSFLQDARFDSEVDVMTGYHTRCLICMPIKDGEGNVLAVAQVMNKQQAGIENANLVFSAQDVSLFRAYTNFCGIGLYQAKILFRSQLETRRSQVNYYFPFS
;
A
#
# COMPACT_ATOMS: atom_id res chain seq x y z
N MET A 1 -13.03 7.00 8.87
CA MET A 1 -11.95 6.30 8.13
C MET A 1 -10.76 5.96 9.04
N GLU A 2 -10.99 5.73 10.33
CA GLU A 2 -9.96 5.22 11.27
C GLU A 2 -10.61 4.10 12.07
N LYS A 3 -10.38 2.85 11.67
CA LYS A 3 -10.56 1.69 12.54
C LYS A 3 -9.22 1.01 12.64
N LEU A 4 -8.39 1.58 13.51
CA LEU A 4 -7.23 0.93 14.09
C LEU A 4 -7.70 0.29 15.38
N HIS A 5 -7.19 -0.90 15.67
CA HIS A 5 -7.48 -1.69 16.87
C HIS A 5 -8.86 -2.35 16.85
N LEU A 6 -8.91 -3.62 16.47
CA LEU A 6 -9.68 -4.68 17.14
C LEU A 6 -9.41 -6.01 16.41
N SER A 7 -9.37 -7.07 17.20
CA SER A 7 -9.12 -8.46 16.82
C SER A 7 -9.73 -8.86 15.48
N PHE A 8 -8.89 -9.41 14.61
CA PHE A 8 -9.11 -9.74 13.20
C PHE A 8 -10.39 -10.50 12.81
N LEU A 9 -11.02 -11.17 13.78
CA LEU A 9 -12.18 -12.05 13.57
C LEU A 9 -13.55 -11.36 13.60
N GLN A 10 -13.63 -10.05 13.90
CA GLN A 10 -14.93 -9.35 14.05
C GLN A 10 -15.12 -8.18 13.08
N ASP A 11 -14.23 -7.97 12.11
CA ASP A 11 -14.43 -6.92 11.12
C ASP A 11 -15.32 -7.41 9.97
N ALA A 12 -16.52 -6.83 9.83
CA ALA A 12 -17.50 -7.16 8.78
C ALA A 12 -17.01 -6.87 7.34
N ARG A 13 -15.81 -6.31 7.18
CA ARG A 13 -15.15 -6.07 5.88
C ARG A 13 -14.14 -7.17 5.53
N PHE A 14 -13.94 -8.14 6.42
CA PHE A 14 -13.08 -9.29 6.17
C PHE A 14 -13.88 -10.39 5.49
N ASP A 15 -13.49 -10.73 4.28
CA ASP A 15 -14.08 -11.82 3.52
C ASP A 15 -13.25 -13.08 3.70
N SER A 16 -13.71 -14.00 4.56
CA SER A 16 -13.01 -15.27 4.80
C SER A 16 -12.97 -16.17 3.57
N GLU A 17 -13.78 -15.88 2.54
CA GLU A 17 -13.84 -16.65 1.30
C GLU A 17 -12.49 -16.58 0.54
N VAL A 18 -11.76 -15.45 0.62
CA VAL A 18 -10.45 -15.27 -0.02
C VAL A 18 -9.36 -16.13 0.65
N ASP A 19 -9.39 -16.26 1.97
CA ASP A 19 -8.46 -17.12 2.73
C ASP A 19 -8.69 -18.60 2.41
N VAL A 20 -9.97 -19.01 2.28
CA VAL A 20 -10.35 -20.38 1.90
C VAL A 20 -9.94 -20.68 0.45
N MET A 21 -10.07 -19.70 -0.45
CA MET A 21 -9.72 -19.87 -1.87
C MET A 21 -8.19 -19.88 -2.12
N THR A 22 -7.42 -19.16 -1.30
CA THR A 22 -5.95 -19.07 -1.45
C THR A 22 -5.18 -20.06 -0.57
N GLY A 23 -5.85 -20.72 0.38
CA GLY A 23 -5.23 -21.61 1.37
C GLY A 23 -4.35 -20.87 2.39
N TYR A 24 -4.40 -19.53 2.41
CA TYR A 24 -3.62 -18.68 3.32
C TYR A 24 -4.47 -18.30 4.52
N HIS A 25 -4.01 -18.59 5.73
CA HIS A 25 -4.68 -18.13 6.95
C HIS A 25 -4.18 -16.73 7.32
N THR A 26 -5.02 -15.72 7.08
CA THR A 26 -4.79 -14.33 7.46
C THR A 26 -5.09 -14.18 8.95
N ARG A 27 -4.04 -14.04 9.77
CA ARG A 27 -4.15 -13.89 11.23
C ARG A 27 -4.18 -12.43 11.66
N CYS A 28 -3.43 -11.59 10.96
CA CYS A 28 -3.35 -10.17 11.22
C CYS A 28 -2.99 -9.38 9.95
N LEU A 29 -3.47 -8.15 9.85
CA LEU A 29 -3.32 -7.26 8.71
C LEU A 29 -3.25 -5.79 9.18
N ILE A 30 -2.49 -4.96 8.48
CA ILE A 30 -2.54 -3.51 8.59
C ILE A 30 -2.67 -2.96 7.19
N CYS A 31 -3.63 -2.06 6.99
CA CYS A 31 -3.77 -1.29 5.76
C CYS A 31 -3.61 0.19 6.08
N MET A 32 -2.71 0.87 5.37
CA MET A 32 -2.53 2.32 5.49
C MET A 32 -2.41 2.98 4.12
N PRO A 33 -3.08 4.12 3.90
CA PRO A 33 -2.92 4.86 2.66
C PRO A 33 -1.55 5.53 2.62
N ILE A 34 -0.89 5.46 1.46
CA ILE A 34 0.27 6.25 1.12
C ILE A 34 -0.24 7.54 0.46
N LYS A 35 0.09 8.68 1.06
CA LYS A 35 -0.34 10.00 0.60
C LYS A 35 0.81 10.81 0.04
N ASP A 36 0.53 11.76 -0.85
CA ASP A 36 1.48 12.80 -1.23
C ASP A 36 1.53 13.93 -0.19
N GLY A 37 2.39 14.93 -0.43
CA GLY A 37 2.52 16.10 0.45
C GLY A 37 1.28 16.99 0.52
N GLU A 38 0.33 16.85 -0.42
CA GLU A 38 -0.95 17.56 -0.43
C GLU A 38 -2.07 16.76 0.25
N GLY A 39 -1.79 15.53 0.66
CA GLY A 39 -2.74 14.63 1.31
C GLY A 39 -3.56 13.77 0.35
N ASN A 40 -3.28 13.80 -0.95
CA ASN A 40 -3.93 12.94 -1.93
C ASN A 40 -3.41 11.50 -1.77
N VAL A 41 -4.31 10.52 -1.82
CA VAL A 41 -3.93 9.10 -1.75
C VAL A 41 -3.29 8.69 -3.07
N LEU A 42 -2.02 8.30 -3.02
CA LEU A 42 -1.27 7.78 -4.17
C LEU A 42 -1.41 6.26 -4.29
N ALA A 43 -1.40 5.56 -3.16
CA ALA A 43 -1.46 4.11 -3.09
C ALA A 43 -1.97 3.66 -1.70
N VAL A 44 -2.16 2.36 -1.50
CA VAL A 44 -2.44 1.77 -0.20
C VAL A 44 -1.39 0.70 0.07
N ALA A 45 -0.72 0.80 1.21
CA ALA A 45 0.19 -0.22 1.70
C ALA A 45 -0.56 -1.19 2.60
N GLN A 46 -0.31 -2.48 2.39
CA GLN A 46 -0.92 -3.55 3.15
C GLN A 46 0.17 -4.49 3.66
N VAL A 47 0.11 -4.85 4.94
CA VAL A 47 1.03 -5.79 5.60
C VAL A 47 0.20 -6.85 6.31
N MET A 48 0.51 -8.12 6.09
CA MET A 48 -0.19 -9.28 6.64
C MET A 48 0.78 -10.18 7.42
N ASN A 49 0.24 -10.91 8.39
CA ASN A 49 0.88 -12.01 9.11
C ASN A 49 2.25 -11.65 9.69
N LYS A 50 2.25 -11.05 10.88
CA LYS A 50 3.46 -10.77 11.66
C LYS A 50 4.22 -12.07 11.93
N GLN A 51 5.48 -12.13 11.50
CA GLN A 51 6.40 -13.24 11.79
C GLN A 51 7.45 -12.79 12.80
N GLN A 52 7.85 -13.69 13.71
CA GLN A 52 8.98 -13.47 14.62
C GLN A 52 9.98 -14.60 14.45
N ALA A 53 11.24 -14.25 14.22
CA ALA A 53 12.31 -15.23 14.05
C ALA A 53 12.40 -16.14 15.29
N GLY A 54 12.44 -17.45 15.06
CA GLY A 54 12.50 -18.46 16.13
C GLY A 54 11.16 -18.83 16.77
N ILE A 55 10.04 -18.24 16.35
CA ILE A 55 8.70 -18.65 16.79
C ILE A 55 7.81 -18.93 15.59
N GLU A 56 7.78 -20.20 15.21
CA GLU A 56 6.86 -20.73 14.20
C GLU A 56 5.48 -20.96 14.84
N ASN A 57 4.42 -20.55 14.13
CA ASN A 57 3.02 -20.66 14.55
C ASN A 57 2.54 -19.82 15.74
N ALA A 58 3.24 -18.77 16.18
CA ALA A 58 2.65 -17.84 17.13
C ALA A 58 1.53 -16.99 16.50
N ASN A 59 0.44 -16.81 17.24
CA ASN A 59 -0.65 -15.91 16.87
C ASN A 59 -0.25 -14.46 17.22
N LEU A 60 0.74 -13.95 16.50
CA LEU A 60 1.30 -12.62 16.74
C LEU A 60 0.37 -11.55 16.18
N VAL A 61 -0.04 -10.63 17.06
CA VAL A 61 -0.83 -9.46 16.69
C VAL A 61 0.11 -8.26 16.52
N PHE A 62 -0.20 -7.38 15.57
CA PHE A 62 0.52 -6.12 15.44
C PHE A 62 0.29 -5.23 16.67
N SER A 63 1.38 -4.79 17.29
CA SER A 63 1.38 -3.86 18.40
C SER A 63 1.12 -2.43 17.91
N ALA A 64 0.72 -1.54 18.82
CA ALA A 64 0.62 -0.10 18.55
C ALA A 64 1.95 0.49 18.04
N GLN A 65 3.08 -0.07 18.47
CA GLN A 65 4.40 0.30 17.97
C GLN A 65 4.59 -0.07 16.49
N ASP A 66 4.17 -1.27 16.08
CA ASP A 66 4.25 -1.72 14.68
C ASP A 66 3.39 -0.82 13.79
N VAL A 67 2.21 -0.43 14.28
CA VAL A 67 1.31 0.51 13.60
C VAL A 67 1.97 1.89 13.46
N SER A 68 2.59 2.41 14.52
CA SER A 68 3.27 3.71 14.47
C SER A 68 4.46 3.70 13.52
N LEU A 69 5.24 2.63 13.52
CA LEU A 69 6.37 2.44 12.62
C LEU A 69 5.89 2.35 11.17
N PHE A 70 4.86 1.52 10.91
CA PHE A 70 4.29 1.37 9.57
C PHE A 70 3.74 2.68 9.02
N ARG A 71 3.10 3.49 9.88
CA ARG A 71 2.64 4.84 9.50
C ARG A 71 3.79 5.74 9.05
N ALA A 72 4.90 5.73 9.80
CA ALA A 72 6.09 6.49 9.43
C ALA A 72 6.63 6.00 8.07
N TYR A 73 6.74 4.69 7.86
CA TYR A 73 7.16 4.11 6.58
C TYR A 73 6.26 4.55 5.42
N THR A 74 4.94 4.46 5.56
CA THR A 74 4.02 4.85 4.49
C THR A 74 4.13 6.32 4.10
N ASN A 75 4.43 7.20 5.05
CA ASN A 75 4.68 8.61 4.76
C ASN A 75 5.96 8.80 3.93
N PHE A 76 7.04 8.10 4.27
CA PHE A 76 8.28 8.16 3.48
C PHE A 76 8.11 7.58 2.08
N CYS A 77 7.39 6.46 1.94
CA CYS A 77 7.08 5.87 0.64
C CYS A 77 6.28 6.83 -0.25
N GLY A 78 5.46 7.70 0.33
CA GLY A 78 4.69 8.71 -0.39
C GLY A 78 5.57 9.64 -1.23
N ILE A 79 6.72 10.06 -0.70
CA ILE A 79 7.66 10.93 -1.40
C ILE A 79 8.23 10.22 -2.63
N GLY A 80 8.70 8.98 -2.47
CA GLY A 80 9.27 8.20 -3.58
C GLY A 80 8.25 7.89 -4.66
N LEU A 81 7.04 7.47 -4.28
CA LEU A 81 5.94 7.20 -5.21
C LEU A 81 5.49 8.47 -5.94
N TYR A 82 5.48 9.61 -5.24
CA TYR A 82 5.16 10.89 -5.85
C TYR A 82 6.19 11.26 -6.94
N GLN A 83 7.48 11.16 -6.63
CA GLN A 83 8.55 11.43 -7.61
C GLN A 83 8.48 10.51 -8.82
N ALA A 84 8.27 9.20 -8.60
CA ALA A 84 8.11 8.23 -9.69
C ALA A 84 6.92 8.58 -10.60
N LYS A 85 5.79 8.98 -10.02
CA LYS A 85 4.60 9.42 -10.77
C LYS A 85 4.87 10.65 -11.63
N ILE A 86 5.58 11.65 -11.09
CA ILE A 86 5.94 12.87 -11.83
C ILE A 86 6.90 12.56 -12.99
N LEU A 87 7.95 11.77 -12.73
CA LEU A 87 8.90 11.34 -13.76
C LEU A 87 8.19 10.61 -14.91
N PHE A 88 7.28 9.69 -14.57
CA PHE A 88 6.52 8.94 -15.58
C PHE A 88 5.64 9.85 -16.44
N ARG A 89 4.96 10.84 -15.83
CA ARG A 89 4.16 11.84 -16.55
C ARG A 89 5.01 12.69 -17.49
N SER A 90 6.16 13.18 -17.00
CA SER A 90 7.08 13.99 -17.79
C SER A 90 7.61 13.23 -19.03
N GLN A 91 7.94 11.94 -18.88
CA GLN A 91 8.34 11.11 -20.01
C GLN A 91 7.21 10.93 -21.03
N LEU A 92 5.96 10.74 -20.56
CA LEU A 92 4.80 10.62 -21.44
C LEU A 92 4.57 11.91 -22.26
N GLU A 93 4.67 13.07 -21.63
CA GLU A 93 4.51 14.37 -22.30
C GLU A 93 5.61 14.60 -23.33
N THR A 94 6.87 14.26 -22.99
CA THR A 94 8.00 14.35 -23.91
C THR A 94 7.78 13.46 -25.15
N ARG A 95 7.31 12.22 -24.97
CA ARG A 95 6.99 11.32 -26.10
C ARG A 95 5.84 11.85 -26.96
N ARG A 96 4.78 12.40 -26.34
CA ARG A 96 3.64 12.96 -27.08
C ARG A 96 4.04 14.16 -27.93
N SER A 97 4.90 15.03 -27.40
CA SER A 97 5.42 16.16 -28.14
C SER A 97 6.31 15.72 -29.31
N GLN A 98 7.17 14.71 -29.13
CA GLN A 98 8.03 14.19 -30.21
C GLN A 98 7.25 13.57 -31.38
N VAL A 99 6.15 12.87 -31.13
CA VAL A 99 5.30 12.31 -32.21
C VAL A 99 4.67 13.42 -33.06
N ASN A 100 4.35 14.57 -32.46
CA ASN A 100 3.76 15.70 -33.17
C ASN A 100 4.76 16.43 -34.10
N TYR A 101 6.07 16.26 -33.90
CA TYR A 101 7.11 16.84 -34.77
C TYR A 101 7.41 16.00 -36.02
N TYR A 102 6.96 14.74 -36.11
CA TYR A 102 7.26 13.83 -37.23
C TYR A 102 6.17 13.72 -38.31
N PHE A 103 5.02 14.39 -38.15
CA PHE A 103 4.00 14.50 -39.19
C PHE A 103 3.66 15.98 -39.47
N PRO A 104 4.55 16.76 -40.12
CA PRO A 104 4.15 18.02 -40.72
C PRO A 104 3.40 17.70 -42.03
N PHE A 105 2.08 17.95 -42.05
CA PHE A 105 1.25 18.11 -43.25
C PHE A 105 1.58 17.21 -44.47
N SER A 106 0.91 16.06 -44.58
CA SER A 106 0.70 15.38 -45.86
C SER A 106 -0.35 16.10 -46.69
#